data_AF-A0A0L0EZ21-F1
#
_entry.id   AF-A0A0L0EZ21-F1
#
_cell.length_a   1.000
_cell.length_b   1.000
_cell.length_c   1.000
_cell.angle_alpha   90.00
_cell.angle_beta   90.00
_cell.angle_gamma   90.00
#
_symmetry.space_group_name_H-M   'P 1'
#
loop_
_entity.id
_entity.type
_entity.pdbx_description
1 polymer ?
#
loop_
_entity_poly.entity_id
_entity_poly.type
_entity_poly.pdbx_seq_one_letter_code
_entity_poly.pdbx_strand_id
1 'polypeptide(L)' 'MFLPQITRPNNFTIKHYAGDVLYDCQGFVEKNKDVLFKDLVLCMQSTDQDFILDLFPEDVA' A
#
# COMPACT_ATOMS: atom_id res chain seq x y z
N MET A 1 29.20 18.87 -3.37
CA MET A 1 28.23 19.95 -3.67
C MET A 1 26.87 19.45 -3.21
N PHE A 2 26.42 19.86 -2.03
CA PHE A 2 25.12 19.46 -1.50
C PHE A 2 24.05 20.38 -2.12
N LEU A 3 23.16 19.81 -2.92
CA LEU A 3 21.98 20.54 -3.37
C LEU A 3 21.13 20.89 -2.15
N PRO A 4 20.56 22.11 -2.07
CA PRO A 4 19.65 22.46 -0.99
C PRO A 4 18.51 21.44 -0.99
N GLN A 5 18.29 20.80 0.17
CA GLN A 5 17.14 19.92 0.35
C GLN A 5 15.90 20.78 0.16
N ILE A 6 15.31 20.74 -1.04
CA ILE A 6 14.04 21.39 -1.31
C ILE A 6 13.02 20.60 -0.50
N THR A 7 12.75 21.04 0.73
CA THR A 7 11.65 20.53 1.53
C THR A 7 10.37 20.95 0.84
N ARG A 8 9.90 20.12 -0.09
CA ARG A 8 8.57 20.29 -0.66
C ARG A 8 7.56 20.09 0.47
N PRO A 9 6.47 20.87 0.52
CA PRO A 9 5.39 20.58 1.44
C PRO A 9 4.93 19.14 1.18
N ASN A 10 4.79 18.35 2.25
CA ASN A 10 4.48 16.91 2.24
C ASN A 10 5.64 15.94 1.95
N ASN A 11 6.91 16.37 2.01
CA ASN A 11 8.04 15.44 1.95
C ASN A 11 8.75 15.33 3.31
N PHE A 12 9.35 14.17 3.60
CA PHE A 12 10.20 13.96 4.78
C PHE A 12 11.38 13.05 4.46
N THR A 13 12.48 13.21 5.20
CA THR A 13 13.70 12.42 5.01
C THR A 13 13.90 11.44 6.16
N ILE A 14 14.17 10.18 5.85
CA ILE A 14 14.63 9.17 6.83
C ILE A 14 16.13 8.92 6.61
N LYS A 15 16.89 8.87 7.71
CA LYS A 15 18.30 8.50 7.71
C LYS A 15 18.43 6.99 7.79
N HIS A 16 18.63 6.31 6.66
CA HIS A 16 18.88 4.87 6.63
C HIS A 16 20.38 4.57 6.70
N TYR A 17 20.73 3.32 7.02
CA TYR A 17 22.14 2.88 7.08
C TYR A 17 22.89 3.09 5.75
N ALA A 18 22.17 2.98 4.62
CA ALA A 18 22.70 3.14 3.27
C ALA A 18 22.63 4.59 2.76
N GLY A 19 22.14 5.54 3.58
CA GLY A 19 22.02 6.94 3.22
C GLY A 19 20.65 7.55 3.52
N ASP A 20 20.56 8.87 3.33
CA ASP A 20 19.35 9.64 3.54
C ASP A 20 18.39 9.45 2.36
N VAL A 21 17.14 9.08 2.65
CA VAL A 21 16.09 8.85 1.64
C VAL A 21 14.97 9.87 1.85
N LEU A 22 14.63 10.61 0.80
CA LEU A 22 13.51 11.54 0.78
C LEU A 22 12.24 10.82 0.31
N TYR A 23 11.20 10.90 1.12
CA TYR A 23 9.87 10.36 0.84
C TYR A 23 8.90 11.49 0.50
N ASP A 24 8.00 11.21 -0.45
CA ASP A 24 6.85 12.05 -0.79
C ASP A 24 5.59 11.45 -0.19
N CYS A 25 4.93 12.16 0.72
CA CYS A 25 3.73 11.69 1.42
C CYS A 25 2.48 11.65 0.53
N GLN A 26 2.54 12.11 -0.73
CA GLN A 26 1.37 12.13 -1.59
C GLN A 26 0.77 10.72 -1.75
N GLY A 27 -0.47 10.57 -1.29
CA GLY A 27 -1.22 9.32 -1.34
C GLY A 27 -0.79 8.27 -0.32
N PHE A 28 0.02 8.62 0.70
CA PHE A 28 0.47 7.65 1.73
C PHE A 28 -0.71 7.00 2.44
N VAL A 29 -1.71 7.78 2.85
CA VAL A 29 -2.87 7.27 3.57
C VAL A 29 -3.73 6.38 2.68
N GLU A 30 -3.97 6.77 1.44
CA GLU A 30 -4.75 6.02 0.45
C GLU A 30 -4.09 4.70 0.10
N LYS A 31 -2.77 4.71 -0.13
CA LYS A 31 -1.98 3.49 -0.37
C LYS A 31 -1.99 2.57 0.85
N ASN A 32 -1.90 3.13 2.05
CA ASN A 32 -1.90 2.35 3.29
C ASN A 32 -3.29 1.79 3.66
N LYS A 33 -4.38 2.41 3.17
CA LYS A 33 -5.73 1.87 3.38
C LYS A 33 -5.86 0.47 2.76
N ASP A 34 -5.17 0.23 1.63
CA ASP A 34 -5.01 -1.08 0.97
C ASP A 34 -6.29 -1.93 0.96
N VAL A 35 -7.44 -1.28 0.71
CA VAL A 35 -8.75 -1.90 0.86
C VAL A 35 -8.99 -2.83 -0.33
N LEU A 36 -9.14 -4.12 -0.05
CA LEU A 36 -9.74 -5.05 -0.99
C LEU A 36 -11.26 -4.89 -0.95
N PHE A 37 -11.86 -4.46 -2.07
CA PHE A 37 -13.31 -4.27 -2.15
C PHE A 37 -14.06 -5.60 -2.04
N LYS A 38 -15.11 -5.63 -1.22
CA LYS A 38 -15.94 -6.84 -1.00
C LYS A 38 -16.48 -7.44 -2.30
N ASP A 39 -16.84 -6.60 -3.27
CA ASP A 39 -17.34 -7.09 -4.56
C ASP A 39 -16.29 -7.90 -5.34
N LEU A 40 -15.00 -7.58 -5.18
CA LEU A 40 -13.91 -8.36 -5.75
C LEU A 40 -13.78 -9.71 -5.04
N VAL A 41 -13.92 -9.74 -3.71
CA VAL A 41 -13.94 -10.99 -2.94
C VAL A 41 -15.11 -11.88 -3.40
N LEU A 42 -16.32 -11.33 -3.50
CA LEU A 42 -17.50 -12.04 -4.00
C LEU A 42 -17.31 -12.56 -5.44
N CYS A 43 -16.65 -11.78 -6.29
CA CYS A 43 -16.29 -12.22 -7.64
C CYS A 43 -15.37 -13.45 -7.59
N MET A 44 -14.31 -13.41 -6.77
CA MET A 44 -13.39 -14.56 -6.62
C MET A 44 -14.10 -15.78 -6.03
N GLN A 45 -15.11 -15.59 -5.18
CA GLN A 45 -15.93 -16.66 -4.59
C GLN A 45 -16.92 -17.30 -5.56
N SER A 46 -17.13 -16.72 -6.75
CA SER A 46 -18.00 -17.30 -7.78
C SER A 46 -17.33 -18.42 -8.61
N THR A 47 -16.07 -18.74 -8.33
CA THR A 47 -15.30 -19.76 -9.03
C THR A 47 -15.53 -21.17 -8.46
N ASP A 48 -15.41 -22.19 -9.31
CA ASP A 48 -15.45 -23.61 -8.91
C ASP A 48 -14.07 -24.17 -8.52
N GLN A 49 -13.05 -23.32 -8.36
CA GLN A 49 -11.69 -23.73 -8.01
C GLN A 49 -11.43 -23.55 -6.51
N ASP A 50 -11.36 -24.67 -5.78
CA ASP A 50 -11.11 -24.70 -4.34
C ASP A 50 -9.88 -23.88 -3.91
N PHE A 51 -8.80 -23.95 -4.69
CA PHE A 51 -7.58 -23.16 -4.43
C PHE A 51 -7.83 -21.65 -4.38
N ILE A 52 -8.71 -21.12 -5.24
CA ILE A 52 -9.01 -19.69 -5.27
C ILE A 52 -9.97 -19.34 -4.13
N LEU A 53 -10.94 -20.20 -3.83
CA LEU A 53 -11.84 -20.01 -2.69
C LEU A 53 -11.05 -19.92 -1.36
N ASP A 54 -10.02 -20.76 -1.20
CA ASP A 54 -9.15 -20.76 -0.01
C ASP A 54 -8.33 -19.46 0.14
N LEU A 55 -8.03 -18.76 -0.96
CA LEU A 55 -7.31 -17.48 -0.94
C LEU A 55 -8.20 -16.28 -0.57
N PHE A 56 -9.51 -16.40 -0.78
CA PHE A 56 -10.49 -15.33 -0.57
C PHE A 56 -11.63 -15.81 0.35
N PRO A 57 -11.35 -16.18 1.61
CA PRO A 57 -12.38 -16.58 2.56
C PRO A 57 -13.37 -15.43 2.82
N GLU A 58 -14.63 -15.74 3.14
CA GLU A 58 -15.55 -14.72 3.65
C GLU A 58 -14.94 -14.16 4.95
N ASP A 59 -14.76 -12.84 5.02
CA ASP A 59 -14.24 -12.18 6.22
C ASP A 59 -15.05 -12.58 7.46
N VAL A 60 -14.38 -13.22 8.43
CA VAL A 60 -14.90 -13.57 9.78
C VAL A 60 -14.66 -12.40 10.76
N ALA A 61 -14.84 -11.15 10.30
CA ALA A 61 -14.58 -9.95 11.10
C ALA A 61 -15.86 -9.21 11.48
#